data_AF-A0A6P5L5E6-F1
#
_entry.id   AF-A0A6P5L5E6-F1
#
_cell.length_a   1.000
_cell.length_b   1.000
_cell.length_c   1.000
_cell.angle_alpha   90.00
_cell.angle_beta   90.00
_cell.angle_gamma   90.00
#
_symmetry.space_group_name_H-M   'P 1'
#
loop_
_entity.id
_entity.type
_entity.pdbx_description
1 polymer ?
#
loop_
_entity_poly.entity_id
_entity_poly.type
_entity_poly.pdbx_seq_one_letter_code
_entity_poly.pdbx_strand_id
1 'polypeptide(L)'
;MAEAAFSGVKLEKSVRRLREKFHGHLSVKKANVLMEKYNQDHELVSSWLIKQMNEFRSEKEDVHQADRTVQDQQNVLKDRDIEEVAATISLPLTEENLRMLDDAQKGHIAKEDCQFACGTCNNVWWRRVPMRKKVSRCRKCKVKYDPVPKDKMWGEAKFQCLQCGHTFMGFAQMGTPSPCYCCGNSVLPNRILPPRRPQNERGRKNTHSCFAEDCYNRQGSFTPGTFCVHPKSRKQKNMPVVLWPSAVHESTGSTVATCLSQGSLMEDLDNLILEDLKEEAEEEEGN
;
A
#
# COMPACT_ATOMS: atom_id res chain seq x y z
N MET A 1 -5.66 -49.46 6.68
CA MET A 1 -4.41 -48.86 6.14
C MET A 1 -4.64 -47.70 5.17
N ALA A 2 -5.76 -47.61 4.46
CA ALA A 2 -6.07 -46.47 3.58
C ALA A 2 -6.42 -45.16 4.32
N GLU A 3 -7.03 -45.22 5.51
CA GLU A 3 -7.42 -44.01 6.27
C GLU A 3 -6.23 -43.23 6.85
N ALA A 4 -5.15 -43.91 7.25
CA ALA A 4 -3.95 -43.27 7.77
C ALA A 4 -3.14 -42.52 6.69
N ALA A 5 -3.18 -43.01 5.44
CA ALA A 5 -2.57 -42.30 4.32
C ALA A 5 -3.36 -41.04 3.93
N PHE A 6 -4.69 -41.09 4.05
CA PHE A 6 -5.57 -39.95 3.74
C PHE A 6 -5.47 -38.83 4.80
N SER A 7 -5.32 -39.18 6.08
CA SER A 7 -5.14 -38.20 7.15
C SER A 7 -3.79 -37.47 7.07
N GLY A 8 -2.72 -38.16 6.69
CA GLY A 8 -1.39 -37.56 6.48
C GLY A 8 -1.37 -36.51 5.37
N VAL A 9 -1.98 -36.80 4.22
CA VAL A 9 -2.08 -35.85 3.10
C VAL A 9 -2.95 -34.64 3.45
N LYS A 10 -4.01 -34.83 4.26
CA LYS A 10 -4.86 -33.73 4.72
C LYS A 10 -4.10 -32.80 5.67
N LEU A 11 -3.32 -33.36 6.60
CA LEU A 11 -2.48 -32.61 7.52
C LEU A 11 -1.40 -31.81 6.77
N GLU A 12 -0.72 -32.43 5.79
CA GLU A 12 0.32 -31.78 5.01
C GLU A 12 -0.21 -30.58 4.21
N LYS A 13 -1.37 -30.73 3.57
CA LYS A 13 -2.06 -29.62 2.87
C LYS A 13 -2.45 -28.49 3.83
N SER A 14 -2.93 -28.85 5.01
CA SER A 14 -3.36 -27.90 6.04
C SER A 14 -2.17 -27.14 6.63
N VAL A 15 -1.05 -27.82 6.89
CA VAL A 15 0.23 -27.22 7.33
C VAL A 15 0.80 -26.29 6.27
N ARG A 16 0.75 -26.69 4.99
CA ARG A 16 1.18 -25.84 3.87
C ARG A 16 0.35 -24.55 3.81
N ARG A 17 -0.97 -24.65 3.88
CA ARG A 17 -1.88 -23.48 3.90
C ARG A 17 -1.61 -22.55 5.08
N LEU A 18 -1.38 -23.11 6.27
CA LEU A 18 -1.03 -22.30 7.44
C LEU A 18 0.30 -21.56 7.22
N ARG A 19 1.32 -22.25 6.71
CA ARG A 19 2.62 -21.63 6.42
C ARG A 19 2.53 -20.57 5.33
N GLU A 20 1.69 -20.76 4.31
CA GLU A 20 1.40 -19.76 3.28
C GLU A 20 0.73 -18.51 3.89
N LYS A 21 -0.23 -18.69 4.81
CA LYS A 21 -0.91 -17.60 5.55
C LYS A 21 0.07 -16.75 6.37
N PHE A 22 1.13 -17.37 6.91
CA PHE A 22 2.20 -16.70 7.66
C PHE A 22 3.49 -16.50 6.84
N HIS A 23 3.40 -16.52 5.51
CA HIS A 23 4.49 -16.24 4.58
C HIS A 23 5.80 -17.02 4.84
N GLY A 24 5.70 -18.24 5.39
CA GLY A 24 6.85 -19.10 5.67
C GLY A 24 7.62 -18.77 6.96
N HIS A 25 7.19 -17.78 7.75
CA HIS A 25 7.78 -17.47 9.06
C HIS A 25 7.53 -18.56 10.12
N LEU A 26 6.62 -19.49 9.84
CA LEU A 26 6.39 -20.70 10.63
C LEU A 26 7.20 -21.87 10.08
N SER A 27 8.03 -22.47 10.93
CA SER A 27 8.72 -23.72 10.61
C SER A 27 7.73 -24.88 10.43
N VAL A 28 8.07 -25.84 9.56
CA VAL A 28 7.21 -27.02 9.29
C VAL A 28 6.93 -27.80 10.56
N LYS A 29 7.96 -27.99 11.41
CA LYS A 29 7.83 -28.70 12.68
C LYS A 29 6.84 -28.02 13.63
N LYS A 30 6.94 -26.69 13.78
CA LYS A 30 6.04 -25.92 14.64
C LYS A 30 4.61 -25.89 14.09
N ALA A 31 4.46 -25.76 12.77
CA ALA A 31 3.17 -25.81 12.11
C ALA A 31 2.50 -27.19 12.25
N ASN A 32 3.24 -28.30 12.08
CA ASN A 32 2.73 -29.65 12.30
C ASN A 32 2.19 -29.83 13.72
N VAL A 33 2.99 -29.47 14.74
CA VAL A 33 2.60 -29.60 16.15
C VAL A 33 1.35 -28.77 16.45
N LEU A 34 1.25 -27.55 15.93
CA LEU A 34 0.07 -26.70 16.15
C LEU A 34 -1.17 -27.26 15.43
N MET A 35 -1.02 -27.72 14.18
CA MET A 35 -2.14 -28.27 13.43
C MET A 35 -2.62 -29.61 13.99
N GLU A 36 -1.75 -30.41 14.57
CA GLU A 36 -2.14 -31.62 15.32
C GLU A 36 -2.83 -31.25 16.65
N LYS A 37 -2.26 -30.30 17.40
CA LYS A 37 -2.76 -29.89 18.72
C LYS A 37 -4.14 -29.25 18.66
N TYR A 38 -4.41 -28.47 17.63
CA TYR A 38 -5.68 -27.76 17.46
C TYR A 38 -6.58 -28.42 16.40
N ASN A 39 -6.37 -29.70 16.11
CA ASN A 39 -7.22 -30.50 15.21
C ASN A 39 -7.50 -29.82 13.85
N GLN A 40 -6.47 -29.24 13.25
CA GLN A 40 -6.51 -28.51 11.97
C GLN A 40 -7.40 -27.25 11.96
N ASP A 41 -7.77 -26.72 13.13
CA ASP A 41 -8.47 -25.44 13.23
C ASP A 41 -7.52 -24.27 12.96
N HIS A 42 -7.68 -23.67 11.78
CA HIS A 42 -6.83 -22.59 11.32
C HIS A 42 -7.04 -21.27 12.08
N GLU A 43 -8.23 -21.02 12.64
CA GLU A 43 -8.53 -19.77 13.33
C GLU A 43 -7.90 -19.76 14.72
N LEU A 44 -8.10 -20.84 15.47
CA LEU A 44 -7.49 -21.02 16.79
C LEU A 44 -5.97 -20.98 16.72
N VAL A 45 -5.37 -21.67 15.74
CA VAL A 45 -3.91 -21.65 15.54
C VAL A 45 -3.41 -20.27 15.17
N SER A 46 -4.13 -19.55 14.29
CA SER A 46 -3.75 -18.20 13.87
C SER A 46 -3.82 -17.22 15.04
N SER A 47 -4.93 -17.25 15.80
CA SER A 47 -5.15 -16.40 16.98
C SER A 47 -4.11 -16.66 18.07
N TRP A 48 -3.79 -17.93 18.33
CA TRP A 48 -2.75 -18.31 19.29
C TRP A 48 -1.37 -17.79 18.89
N LEU A 49 -1.00 -17.92 17.61
CA LEU A 49 0.27 -17.41 17.08
C LEU A 49 0.39 -15.89 17.20
N ILE A 50 -0.68 -15.17 16.89
CA ILE A 50 -0.73 -13.71 17.01
C ILE A 50 -0.59 -13.28 18.48
N LYS A 51 -1.30 -13.96 19.39
CA LYS A 51 -1.23 -13.66 20.82
C LYS A 51 0.18 -13.87 21.39
N GLN A 52 0.83 -14.97 21.00
CA GLN A 52 2.21 -15.26 21.41
C GLN A 52 3.22 -14.26 20.83
N MET A 53 3.03 -13.80 19.59
CA MET A 53 3.89 -12.75 19.02
C MET A 53 3.72 -11.40 19.73
N ASN A 54 2.51 -11.07 20.17
CA ASN A 54 2.24 -9.87 20.97
C ASN A 54 2.80 -9.97 22.40
N GLU A 55 2.71 -11.13 23.05
CA GLU A 55 3.32 -11.37 24.38
C GLU A 55 4.86 -11.23 24.34
N PHE A 56 5.52 -11.71 23.27
CA PHE A 56 6.96 -11.50 23.07
C PHE A 56 7.36 -10.05 22.74
N ARG A 57 6.43 -9.23 22.25
CA ARG A 57 6.69 -7.82 21.88
C ARG A 57 6.61 -6.87 23.08
N SER A 58 5.93 -7.26 24.16
CA SER A 58 5.82 -6.46 25.40
C SER A 58 7.06 -6.55 26.31
N GLU A 59 8.02 -7.46 26.05
CA GLU A 59 9.16 -7.69 26.95
C GLU A 59 10.54 -7.32 26.39
N LYS A 60 10.65 -6.83 25.15
CA LYS A 60 11.96 -6.45 24.57
C LYS A 60 11.89 -5.17 23.75
N GLU A 61 12.16 -4.05 24.42
CA GLU A 61 12.96 -2.99 23.82
C GLU A 61 14.40 -3.52 23.63
N ASP A 62 14.94 -3.31 22.43
CA ASP A 62 16.30 -3.64 21.95
C ASP A 62 16.67 -5.08 21.52
N VAL A 63 17.41 -5.08 20.39
CA VAL A 63 18.20 -6.13 19.72
C VAL A 63 17.50 -6.97 18.63
N HIS A 64 17.73 -6.55 17.38
CA HIS A 64 17.71 -7.41 16.20
C HIS A 64 18.75 -8.53 16.33
N GLN A 65 18.32 -9.75 16.60
CA GLN A 65 19.07 -10.96 16.25
C GLN A 65 18.09 -11.99 15.70
N ALA A 66 18.00 -12.04 14.38
CA ALA A 66 17.43 -13.18 13.68
C ALA A 66 18.40 -14.35 13.86
N ASP A 67 17.96 -15.35 14.62
CA ASP A 67 18.64 -16.63 14.78
C ASP A 67 18.67 -17.35 13.42
N ARG A 68 19.79 -17.22 12.71
CA ARG A 68 20.09 -17.98 11.50
C ARG A 68 20.60 -19.35 11.92
N THR A 69 19.69 -20.30 12.09
CA THR A 69 20.07 -21.71 12.07
C THR A 69 20.29 -22.13 10.61
N VAL A 70 21.55 -22.39 10.26
CA VAL A 70 22.10 -22.69 8.93
C VAL A 70 21.64 -24.06 8.37
N GLN A 71 20.70 -24.75 9.01
CA GLN A 71 20.38 -26.16 8.69
C GLN A 71 19.18 -26.39 7.78
N ASP A 72 18.37 -25.38 7.46
CA ASP A 72 17.16 -25.56 6.63
C ASP A 72 17.40 -25.39 5.11
N GLN A 73 18.65 -25.17 4.65
CA GLN A 73 18.95 -25.03 3.21
C GLN A 73 19.07 -26.36 2.44
N GLN A 74 19.04 -27.52 3.10
CA GLN A 74 19.42 -28.80 2.49
C GLN A 74 18.29 -29.81 2.22
N ASN A 75 17.02 -29.41 2.28
CA ASN A 75 15.91 -30.28 1.87
C ASN A 75 15.04 -29.66 0.77
N VAL A 76 15.70 -29.13 -0.27
CA VAL A 76 15.06 -28.95 -1.57
C VAL A 76 15.07 -30.33 -2.24
N LEU A 77 13.94 -31.04 -2.16
CA LEU A 77 13.72 -32.19 -3.04
C LEU A 77 13.99 -31.71 -4.47
N LYS A 78 14.97 -32.33 -5.14
CA LYS A 78 15.32 -32.03 -6.53
C LYS A 78 14.17 -32.52 -7.41
N ASP A 79 13.19 -31.66 -7.60
CA ASP A 79 12.06 -31.86 -8.49
C ASP A 79 12.61 -31.80 -9.93
N ARG A 80 12.70 -32.96 -10.57
CA ARG A 80 13.29 -33.13 -11.93
C ARG A 80 12.52 -32.34 -12.98
N ASP A 81 11.22 -32.15 -12.75
CA ASP A 81 10.33 -31.31 -13.55
C ASP A 81 10.70 -29.83 -13.47
N ILE A 82 11.19 -29.33 -12.33
CA ILE A 82 11.69 -27.95 -12.20
C ILE A 82 13.02 -27.78 -12.95
N GLU A 83 13.93 -28.76 -12.88
CA GLU A 83 15.22 -28.72 -13.57
C GLU A 83 15.05 -28.72 -15.10
N GLU A 84 14.11 -29.51 -15.62
CA GLU A 84 13.80 -29.60 -17.06
C GLU A 84 13.15 -28.31 -17.61
N VAL A 85 12.24 -27.70 -16.84
CA VAL A 85 11.64 -26.41 -17.18
C VAL A 85 12.68 -25.28 -17.12
N ALA A 86 13.58 -25.30 -16.14
CA ALA A 86 14.66 -24.31 -16.04
C ALA A 86 15.64 -24.38 -17.22
N ALA A 87 15.93 -25.59 -17.71
CA ALA A 87 16.75 -25.78 -18.91
C ALA A 87 16.06 -25.24 -20.17
N THR A 88 14.73 -25.33 -20.25
CA THR A 88 13.94 -24.88 -21.41
C THR A 88 13.71 -23.36 -21.44
N ILE A 89 13.65 -22.71 -20.27
CA ILE A 89 13.34 -21.27 -20.11
C ILE A 89 14.61 -20.44 -19.82
N SER A 90 15.80 -20.99 -20.02
CA SER A 90 17.07 -20.34 -19.64
C SER A 90 17.38 -19.10 -20.49
N LEU A 91 16.79 -17.97 -20.12
CA LEU A 91 17.26 -16.65 -20.50
C LEU A 91 18.48 -16.33 -19.64
N PRO A 92 19.61 -15.95 -20.24
CA PRO A 92 20.81 -15.64 -19.48
C PRO A 92 20.53 -14.46 -18.54
N LEU A 93 20.82 -14.67 -17.26
CA LEU A 93 20.74 -13.61 -16.25
C LEU A 93 21.89 -12.62 -16.56
N THR A 94 21.54 -11.47 -17.11
CA THR A 94 22.53 -10.43 -17.43
C THR A 94 23.12 -9.83 -16.15
N GLU A 95 24.34 -9.29 -16.26
CA GLU A 95 25.00 -8.58 -15.16
C GLU A 95 24.14 -7.41 -14.64
N GLU A 96 23.39 -6.75 -15.54
CA GLU A 96 22.43 -5.71 -15.19
C GLU A 96 21.26 -6.22 -14.34
N ASN A 97 20.70 -7.40 -14.68
CA ASN A 97 19.63 -8.03 -13.90
C ASN A 97 20.12 -8.42 -12.49
N LEU A 98 21.35 -8.91 -12.38
CA LEU A 98 21.99 -9.23 -11.10
C LEU A 98 22.17 -7.98 -10.22
N ARG A 99 22.69 -6.89 -10.80
CA ARG A 99 22.85 -5.62 -10.07
C ARG A 99 21.51 -5.06 -9.61
N MET A 100 20.47 -5.14 -10.45
CA MET A 100 19.12 -4.69 -10.09
C MET A 100 18.51 -5.53 -8.94
N LEU A 101 18.78 -6.83 -8.90
CA LEU A 101 18.37 -7.71 -7.81
C LEU A 101 19.11 -7.37 -6.50
N ASP A 102 20.42 -7.16 -6.56
CA ASP A 102 21.24 -6.77 -5.41
C ASP A 102 20.82 -5.41 -4.84
N ASP A 103 20.62 -4.41 -5.70
CA ASP A 103 20.17 -3.08 -5.29
C ASP A 103 18.78 -3.12 -4.64
N ALA A 104 17.92 -4.01 -5.14
CA ALA A 104 16.62 -4.23 -4.52
C ALA A 104 16.69 -4.89 -3.16
N GLN A 105 17.54 -5.92 -3.00
CA GLN A 105 17.76 -6.59 -1.72
C GLN A 105 18.39 -5.65 -0.69
N LYS A 106 19.26 -4.75 -1.13
CA LYS A 106 19.87 -3.69 -0.30
C LYS A 106 18.95 -2.50 -0.04
N GLY A 107 17.74 -2.49 -0.60
CA GLY A 107 16.76 -1.42 -0.40
C GLY A 107 17.07 -0.12 -1.15
N HIS A 108 18.01 -0.13 -2.10
CA HIS A 108 18.46 1.04 -2.87
C HIS A 108 17.49 1.44 -4.00
N ILE A 109 16.34 0.79 -4.14
CA ILE A 109 15.35 1.20 -5.14
C ILE A 109 14.74 2.53 -4.73
N ALA A 110 14.90 3.55 -5.58
CA ALA A 110 14.24 4.84 -5.42
C ALA A 110 12.71 4.66 -5.30
N LYS A 111 12.13 5.27 -4.27
CA LYS A 111 10.69 5.26 -3.99
C LYS A 111 10.12 6.66 -4.21
N GLU A 112 8.88 6.75 -4.69
CA GLU A 112 8.17 8.00 -4.90
C GLU A 112 6.77 7.92 -4.28
N ASP A 113 6.32 9.02 -3.69
CA ASP A 113 4.95 9.15 -3.18
C ASP A 113 4.03 9.52 -4.35
N CYS A 114 3.07 8.65 -4.66
CA CYS A 114 2.14 8.85 -5.76
C CYS A 114 0.70 8.90 -5.27
N GLN A 115 -0.09 9.76 -5.90
CA GLN A 115 -1.55 9.80 -5.75
C GLN A 115 -2.19 8.81 -6.73
N PHE A 116 -3.18 8.06 -6.25
CA PHE A 116 -4.00 7.16 -7.05
C PHE A 116 -5.47 7.48 -6.81
N ALA A 117 -6.29 7.29 -7.84
CA ALA A 117 -7.72 7.58 -7.76
C ALA A 117 -8.55 6.59 -8.56
N CYS A 118 -9.53 5.98 -7.90
CA CYS A 118 -10.46 5.04 -8.51
C CYS A 118 -11.77 5.77 -8.83
N GLY A 119 -12.05 5.98 -10.11
CA GLY A 119 -13.27 6.68 -10.57
C GLY A 119 -14.55 5.95 -10.16
N THR A 120 -14.61 4.63 -10.34
CA THR A 120 -15.80 3.82 -10.04
C THR A 120 -16.13 3.79 -8.54
N CYS A 121 -15.11 3.65 -7.69
CA CYS A 121 -15.28 3.61 -6.24
C CYS A 121 -15.25 4.99 -5.58
N ASN A 122 -15.02 6.06 -6.36
CA ASN A 122 -14.83 7.44 -5.89
C ASN A 122 -13.83 7.55 -4.72
N ASN A 123 -12.73 6.79 -4.78
CA ASN A 123 -11.73 6.70 -3.70
C ASN A 123 -10.38 7.22 -4.15
N VAL A 124 -9.71 7.99 -3.29
CA VAL A 124 -8.39 8.58 -3.53
C VAL A 124 -7.46 8.13 -2.41
N TRP A 125 -6.26 7.69 -2.77
CA TRP A 125 -5.26 7.28 -1.78
C TRP A 125 -3.85 7.66 -2.24
N TRP A 126 -2.94 7.69 -1.28
CA TRP A 126 -1.53 7.92 -1.53
C TRP A 126 -0.75 6.66 -1.19
N ARG A 127 0.26 6.36 -2.00
CA ARG A 127 1.15 5.23 -1.72
C ARG A 127 2.57 5.56 -2.15
N ARG A 128 3.52 5.20 -1.30
CA ARG A 128 4.94 5.18 -1.64
C ARG A 128 5.21 3.94 -2.50
N VAL A 129 5.58 4.15 -3.76
CA VAL A 129 5.80 3.08 -4.74
C VAL A 129 7.22 3.14 -5.30
N PRO A 130 7.83 1.99 -5.64
CA PRO A 130 9.11 1.98 -6.34
C PRO A 130 9.03 2.69 -7.69
N MET A 131 10.05 3.48 -8.05
CA MET A 131 10.07 4.21 -9.32
C MET A 131 9.95 3.29 -10.54
N ARG A 132 10.51 2.08 -10.47
CA ARG A 132 10.43 1.07 -11.54
C ARG A 132 9.03 0.52 -11.80
N LYS A 133 8.12 0.62 -10.81
CA LYS A 133 6.75 0.08 -10.90
C LYS A 133 5.81 0.92 -10.06
N LYS A 134 5.37 2.03 -10.64
CA LYS A 134 4.41 2.95 -10.02
C LYS A 134 3.00 2.41 -10.21
N VAL A 135 2.63 1.38 -9.46
CA VAL A 135 1.30 0.76 -9.57
C VAL A 135 0.72 0.55 -8.18
N SER A 136 -0.56 0.84 -8.02
CA SER A 136 -1.30 0.57 -6.79
C SER A 136 -2.66 -0.02 -7.09
N ARG A 137 -3.19 -0.80 -6.15
CA ARG A 137 -4.48 -1.48 -6.26
C ARG A 137 -5.53 -0.74 -5.44
N CYS A 138 -6.71 -0.50 -6.01
CA CYS A 138 -7.83 0.01 -5.25
C CYS A 138 -8.27 -1.01 -4.20
N ARG A 139 -8.51 -0.58 -2.96
CA ARG A 139 -8.94 -1.48 -1.88
C ARG A 139 -10.34 -2.06 -2.09
N LYS A 140 -11.24 -1.31 -2.75
CA LYS A 140 -12.64 -1.72 -2.99
C LYS A 140 -12.78 -2.67 -4.18
N CYS A 141 -12.55 -2.18 -5.40
CA CYS A 141 -12.70 -3.00 -6.61
C CYS A 141 -11.51 -3.91 -6.94
N LYS A 142 -10.41 -3.83 -6.17
CA LYS A 142 -9.17 -4.61 -6.38
C LYS A 142 -8.52 -4.44 -7.78
N VAL A 143 -8.96 -3.47 -8.59
CA VAL A 143 -8.34 -3.08 -9.87
C VAL A 143 -7.01 -2.36 -9.62
N LYS A 144 -6.00 -2.63 -10.47
CA LYS A 144 -4.70 -1.97 -10.45
C LYS A 144 -4.72 -0.72 -11.31
N TYR A 145 -4.07 0.33 -10.83
CA TYR A 145 -4.08 1.66 -11.43
C TYR A 145 -2.67 2.24 -11.51
N ASP A 146 -2.45 3.03 -12.55
CA ASP A 146 -1.30 3.92 -12.69
C ASP A 146 -1.50 5.20 -11.85
N PRO A 147 -0.42 5.90 -11.45
CA PRO A 147 -0.53 7.11 -10.65
C PRO A 147 -1.24 8.21 -11.43
N VAL A 148 -1.93 9.09 -10.71
CA VAL A 148 -2.44 10.34 -11.25
C VAL A 148 -1.25 11.16 -11.78
N PRO A 149 -1.32 11.67 -13.03
CA PRO A 149 -0.28 12.54 -13.59
C PRO A 149 -0.01 13.75 -12.70
N LYS A 150 1.26 14.17 -12.59
CA LYS A 150 1.69 15.23 -11.65
C LYS A 150 0.99 16.56 -11.88
N ASP A 151 0.69 16.88 -13.13
CA ASP A 151 -0.05 18.06 -13.58
C ASP A 151 -1.54 18.02 -13.21
N LYS A 152 -2.08 16.85 -12.87
CA LYS A 152 -3.50 16.64 -12.54
C LYS A 152 -3.74 16.30 -11.08
N MET A 153 -2.70 16.22 -10.26
CA MET A 153 -2.82 15.91 -8.84
C MET A 153 -3.64 16.98 -8.10
N TRP A 154 -4.31 16.57 -7.02
CA TRP A 154 -5.09 17.47 -6.17
C TRP A 154 -5.05 17.06 -4.72
N GLY A 155 -5.32 18.00 -3.83
CA GLY A 155 -5.33 17.78 -2.40
C GLY A 155 -4.72 18.97 -1.67
N GLU A 156 -4.04 18.70 -0.56
CA GLU A 156 -3.31 19.74 0.15
C GLU A 156 -2.07 20.16 -0.64
N ALA A 157 -1.97 21.44 -0.94
CA ALA A 157 -0.92 22.02 -1.75
C ALA A 157 -0.12 23.05 -0.95
N LYS A 158 1.17 23.15 -1.26
CA LYS A 158 2.05 24.22 -0.78
C LYS A 158 2.14 25.32 -1.84
N PHE A 159 1.97 26.56 -1.41
CA PHE A 159 2.04 27.76 -2.25
C PHE A 159 3.15 28.68 -1.78
N GLN A 160 3.76 29.38 -2.72
CA GLN A 160 4.69 30.47 -2.47
C GLN A 160 4.28 31.68 -3.30
N CYS A 161 3.84 32.75 -2.63
CA CYS A 161 3.50 33.99 -3.31
C CYS A 161 4.78 34.72 -3.73
N LEU A 162 4.97 34.95 -5.04
CA LEU A 162 6.12 35.69 -5.55
C LEU A 162 6.02 37.21 -5.32
N GLN A 163 4.83 37.73 -5.00
CA GLN A 163 4.63 39.16 -4.78
C GLN A 163 4.98 39.60 -3.35
N CYS A 164 4.55 38.84 -2.34
CA CYS A 164 4.81 39.17 -0.92
C CYS A 164 5.72 38.17 -0.20
N GLY A 165 6.21 37.14 -0.87
CA GLY A 165 7.06 36.08 -0.28
C GLY A 165 6.32 35.13 0.67
N HIS A 166 5.01 35.35 0.93
CA HIS A 166 4.25 34.54 1.87
C HIS A 166 4.08 33.09 1.37
N THR A 167 4.43 32.13 2.23
CA THR A 167 4.23 30.71 2.00
C THR A 167 3.05 30.21 2.82
N PHE A 168 2.11 29.54 2.16
CA PHE A 168 0.91 29.01 2.81
C PHE A 168 0.55 27.63 2.27
N MET A 169 -0.36 26.95 2.98
CA MET A 169 -0.91 25.65 2.59
C MET A 169 -2.41 25.77 2.39
N GLY A 170 -2.95 24.98 1.48
CA GLY A 170 -4.39 24.97 1.21
C GLY A 170 -4.75 23.89 0.20
N PHE A 171 -6.04 23.55 0.14
CA PHE A 171 -6.52 22.59 -0.85
C PHE A 171 -6.53 23.19 -2.26
N ALA A 172 -5.91 22.52 -3.23
CA ALA A 172 -5.97 22.88 -4.65
C ALA A 172 -5.66 21.69 -5.57
N GLN A 173 -5.95 21.89 -6.85
CA GLN A 173 -5.48 21.05 -7.95
C GLN A 173 -4.26 21.71 -8.59
N MET A 174 -3.32 20.91 -9.09
CA MET A 174 -2.24 21.42 -9.93
C MET A 174 -2.81 22.18 -11.15
N GLY A 175 -2.22 23.33 -11.43
CA GLY A 175 -2.67 24.24 -12.49
C GLY A 175 -3.80 25.21 -12.09
N THR A 176 -4.48 25.01 -10.96
CA THR A 176 -5.55 25.90 -10.49
C THR A 176 -5.02 26.90 -9.46
N PRO A 177 -5.15 28.22 -9.68
CA PRO A 177 -4.65 29.21 -8.74
C PRO A 177 -5.53 29.32 -7.48
N SER A 178 -4.91 29.80 -6.41
CA SER A 178 -5.58 30.19 -5.16
C SER A 178 -5.16 31.59 -4.74
N PRO A 179 -6.03 32.35 -4.05
CA PRO A 179 -5.67 33.67 -3.54
C PRO A 179 -4.63 33.56 -2.43
N CYS A 180 -3.60 34.40 -2.47
CA CYS A 180 -2.67 34.54 -1.36
C CYS A 180 -3.40 35.09 -0.13
N TYR A 181 -3.25 34.43 1.02
CA TYR A 181 -3.93 34.84 2.26
C TYR A 181 -3.37 36.14 2.87
N CYS A 182 -2.27 36.68 2.34
CA CYS A 182 -1.68 37.93 2.80
C CYS A 182 -1.99 39.11 1.86
N CYS A 183 -1.78 38.96 0.55
CA CYS A 183 -1.95 40.05 -0.43
C CYS A 183 -3.09 39.86 -1.44
N GLY A 184 -3.81 38.73 -1.40
CA GLY A 184 -4.91 38.43 -2.34
C GLY A 184 -4.48 38.03 -3.76
N ASN A 185 -3.19 38.15 -4.11
CA ASN A 185 -2.70 37.82 -5.45
C ASN A 185 -2.96 36.33 -5.82
N SER A 186 -3.18 36.07 -7.10
CA SER A 186 -3.38 34.72 -7.64
C SER A 186 -2.06 33.94 -7.65
N VAL A 187 -2.02 32.80 -6.95
CA VAL A 187 -0.81 31.97 -6.80
C VAL A 187 -1.10 30.53 -7.20
N LEU A 188 -0.25 29.97 -8.06
CA LEU A 188 -0.30 28.56 -8.44
C LEU A 188 0.34 27.66 -7.37
N PRO A 189 -0.14 26.43 -7.20
CA PRO A 189 0.46 25.47 -6.27
C PRO A 189 1.86 25.06 -6.76
N ASN A 190 2.84 25.04 -5.85
CA ASN A 190 4.19 24.56 -6.15
C ASN A 190 4.22 23.03 -6.22
N ARG A 191 3.49 22.36 -5.31
CA ARG A 191 3.33 20.89 -5.27
C ARG A 191 2.14 20.49 -4.44
N ILE A 192 1.55 19.35 -4.78
CA ILE A 192 0.58 18.63 -3.94
C ILE A 192 1.33 17.71 -2.98
N LEU A 193 0.91 17.70 -1.72
CA LEU A 193 1.51 16.93 -0.66
C LEU A 193 0.69 15.66 -0.38
N PRO A 194 1.35 14.51 -0.11
CA PRO A 194 0.65 13.39 0.48
C PRO A 194 0.10 13.78 1.86
N PRO A 195 -1.07 13.27 2.27
CA PRO A 195 -1.61 13.52 3.59
C PRO A 195 -0.63 12.95 4.62
N ARG A 196 -0.06 13.83 5.45
CA ARG A 196 0.83 13.40 6.53
C ARG A 196 -0.02 13.00 7.73
N ARG A 197 0.37 11.92 8.43
CA ARG A 197 -0.19 11.61 9.76
C ARG A 197 0.12 12.82 10.65
N PRO A 198 -0.88 13.47 11.28
CA PRO A 198 -0.64 14.65 12.09
C PRO A 198 0.13 14.22 13.33
N GLN A 199 1.45 14.47 13.35
CA GLN A 199 2.27 13.97 14.44
C GLN A 199 2.04 14.73 15.75
N ASN A 200 1.61 16.01 15.72
CA ASN A 200 1.19 16.78 16.91
C ASN A 200 0.65 18.21 16.61
N GLU A 201 0.20 18.51 15.38
CA GLU A 201 -0.27 19.86 15.08
C GLU A 201 -1.74 20.02 15.43
N ARG A 202 -2.01 20.78 16.51
CA ARG A 202 -3.32 21.37 16.84
C ARG A 202 -3.95 21.84 15.53
N GLY A 203 -5.00 21.12 15.10
CA GLY A 203 -5.62 21.31 13.79
C GLY A 203 -5.84 22.79 13.55
N ARG A 204 -4.99 23.39 12.70
CA ARG A 204 -5.23 24.76 12.26
C ARG A 204 -6.64 24.72 11.67
N LYS A 205 -7.50 25.62 12.13
CA LYS A 205 -8.80 25.88 11.50
C LYS A 205 -8.47 26.43 10.12
N ASN A 206 -8.14 25.55 9.18
CA ASN A 206 -7.73 25.89 7.84
C ASN A 206 -8.98 26.42 7.14
N THR A 207 -9.17 27.73 7.23
CA THR A 207 -10.13 28.46 6.42
C THR A 207 -9.62 28.38 4.99
N HIS A 208 -10.13 27.41 4.23
CA HIS A 208 -9.84 27.30 2.82
C HIS A 208 -10.46 28.50 2.08
N SER A 209 -9.69 29.13 1.21
CA SER A 209 -10.20 30.11 0.26
C SER A 209 -9.62 29.77 -1.11
N CYS A 210 -10.49 29.70 -2.12
CA CYS A 210 -10.12 29.48 -3.51
C CYS A 210 -11.08 30.24 -4.43
N PHE A 211 -10.71 30.33 -5.71
CA PHE A 211 -11.50 31.01 -6.75
C PHE A 211 -12.66 30.15 -7.30
N ALA A 212 -12.94 29.00 -6.69
CA ALA A 212 -14.00 28.11 -7.15
C ALA A 212 -15.40 28.60 -6.76
N GLU A 213 -16.35 28.43 -7.67
CA GLU A 213 -17.74 28.84 -7.49
C GLU A 213 -18.41 28.11 -6.29
N ASP A 214 -17.96 26.89 -6.04
CA ASP A 214 -18.43 25.96 -5.01
C ASP A 214 -17.60 25.93 -3.72
N CYS A 215 -16.73 26.91 -3.50
CA CYS A 215 -16.02 27.04 -2.24
C CYS A 215 -16.98 27.34 -1.06
N TYR A 216 -16.87 26.59 0.04
CA TYR A 216 -17.70 26.77 1.24
C TYR A 216 -17.37 28.05 2.02
N ASN A 217 -16.19 28.63 1.78
CA ASN A 217 -15.68 29.84 2.43
C ASN A 217 -15.22 30.83 1.36
N ARG A 218 -16.10 31.09 0.39
CA ARG A 218 -15.89 32.04 -0.71
C ARG A 218 -15.81 33.47 -0.16
N GLN A 219 -14.71 34.17 -0.44
CA GLN A 219 -14.46 35.55 0.03
C GLN A 219 -14.26 36.57 -1.10
N GLY A 220 -14.65 36.27 -2.35
CA GLY A 220 -14.45 37.18 -3.47
C GLY A 220 -15.02 36.71 -4.81
N SER A 221 -14.50 37.28 -5.90
CA SER A 221 -14.82 36.86 -7.27
C SER A 221 -14.40 35.41 -7.51
N PHE A 222 -15.18 34.73 -8.35
CA PHE A 222 -14.93 33.34 -8.72
C PHE A 222 -14.62 33.23 -10.21
N THR A 223 -13.95 32.15 -10.60
CA THR A 223 -13.74 31.81 -12.01
C THR A 223 -14.84 30.84 -12.44
N PRO A 224 -15.73 31.22 -13.38
CA PRO A 224 -16.78 30.32 -13.86
C PRO A 224 -16.19 28.98 -14.37
N GLY A 225 -16.85 27.87 -14.04
CA GLY A 225 -16.40 26.53 -14.44
C GLY A 225 -15.27 25.93 -13.60
N THR A 226 -14.84 26.59 -12.51
CA THR A 226 -13.85 26.02 -11.57
C THR A 226 -14.52 25.37 -10.37
N PHE A 227 -13.98 24.20 -9.96
CA PHE A 227 -14.50 23.40 -8.86
C PHE A 227 -13.53 23.32 -7.68
N CYS A 228 -14.09 23.41 -6.49
CA CYS A 228 -13.38 23.36 -5.23
C CYS A 228 -12.99 21.92 -4.94
N VAL A 229 -11.72 21.71 -4.63
CA VAL A 229 -11.20 20.37 -4.30
C VAL A 229 -11.30 20.06 -2.80
N HIS A 230 -11.74 21.02 -1.98
CA HIS A 230 -11.79 20.87 -0.54
C HIS A 230 -12.86 19.84 -0.13
N PRO A 231 -12.55 18.85 0.73
CA PRO A 231 -13.48 17.79 1.11
C PRO A 231 -14.83 18.31 1.63
N LYS A 232 -14.81 19.37 2.45
CA LYS A 232 -16.03 20.02 2.97
C LYS A 232 -16.94 20.59 1.86
N SER A 233 -16.37 21.31 0.89
CA SER A 233 -17.15 21.85 -0.24
C SER A 233 -17.78 20.74 -1.05
N ARG A 234 -16.99 19.72 -1.37
CA ARG A 234 -17.47 18.60 -2.20
C ARG A 234 -18.56 17.81 -1.49
N LYS A 235 -18.41 17.56 -0.17
CA LYS A 235 -19.45 16.91 0.64
C LYS A 235 -20.74 17.73 0.69
N GLN A 236 -20.65 19.05 0.89
CA GLN A 236 -21.85 19.91 0.95
C GLN A 236 -22.61 19.97 -0.37
N LYS A 237 -21.90 19.86 -1.51
CA LYS A 237 -22.49 19.89 -2.85
C LYS A 237 -22.73 18.51 -3.47
N ASN A 238 -22.56 17.43 -2.72
CA ASN A 238 -22.65 16.05 -3.23
C ASN A 238 -21.78 15.78 -4.47
N MET A 239 -20.58 16.37 -4.52
CA MET A 239 -19.63 16.22 -5.62
C MET A 239 -18.66 15.04 -5.37
N PRO A 240 -18.22 14.32 -6.42
CA PRO A 240 -17.32 13.17 -6.27
C PRO A 240 -15.96 13.60 -5.72
N VAL A 241 -15.33 12.86 -4.81
CA VAL A 241 -14.00 13.18 -4.26
C VAL A 241 -12.92 13.06 -5.34
N VAL A 242 -13.12 12.15 -6.29
CA VAL A 242 -12.24 11.96 -7.45
C VAL A 242 -12.49 13.06 -8.48
N LEU A 243 -11.43 13.80 -8.81
CA LEU A 243 -11.42 14.77 -9.91
C LEU A 243 -10.91 14.13 -11.20
N TRP A 244 -9.75 13.47 -11.10
CA TRP A 244 -9.09 12.81 -12.22
C TRP A 244 -8.86 11.34 -11.88
N PRO A 245 -9.64 10.41 -12.47
CA PRO A 245 -9.42 9.00 -12.24
C PRO A 245 -8.05 8.57 -12.79
N SER A 246 -7.38 7.68 -12.06
CA SER A 246 -6.21 6.97 -12.55
C SER A 246 -6.56 6.08 -13.74
N ALA A 247 -5.62 5.95 -14.68
CA ALA A 247 -5.73 4.95 -15.74
C ALA A 247 -5.62 3.53 -15.16
N VAL A 248 -6.41 2.61 -15.69
CA VAL A 248 -6.30 1.19 -15.36
C VAL A 248 -4.94 0.70 -15.84
N HIS A 249 -4.20 0.02 -14.96
CA HIS A 249 -2.87 -0.45 -15.27
C HIS A 249 -2.95 -1.73 -16.13
N GLU A 250 -2.46 -1.64 -17.37
CA GLU A 250 -2.28 -2.80 -18.24
C GLU A 250 -0.93 -3.47 -17.91
N SER A 251 -1.00 -4.66 -17.32
CA SER A 251 0.22 -5.44 -17.06
C SER A 251 0.74 -5.99 -18.38
N THR A 252 1.86 -5.44 -18.87
CA THR A 252 2.50 -5.88 -20.12
C THR A 252 3.14 -7.27 -20.07
N GLY A 253 2.81 -8.09 -19.06
CA GLY A 253 3.13 -9.52 -19.03
C GLY A 253 4.62 -9.88 -19.12
N SER A 254 5.55 -8.95 -18.93
CA SER A 254 6.98 -9.29 -18.93
C SER A 254 7.29 -10.10 -17.68
N THR A 255 7.36 -11.42 -17.86
CA THR A 255 7.65 -12.42 -16.82
C THR A 255 9.15 -12.57 -16.54
N VAL A 256 10.01 -11.69 -17.08
CA VAL A 256 11.45 -11.77 -16.81
C VAL A 256 11.77 -11.00 -15.53
N ALA A 257 12.08 -11.78 -14.50
CA ALA A 257 12.79 -11.45 -13.26
C ALA A 257 12.28 -10.24 -12.46
N THR A 258 11.24 -10.48 -11.65
CA THR A 258 11.27 -9.88 -10.31
C THR A 258 11.16 -11.02 -9.31
N CYS A 259 12.28 -11.65 -8.98
CA CYS A 259 12.43 -12.58 -7.84
C CYS A 259 12.17 -11.89 -6.48
N LEU A 260 11.73 -10.63 -6.50
CA LEU A 260 11.33 -9.86 -5.34
C LEU A 260 9.81 -9.92 -5.27
N SER A 261 9.32 -10.76 -4.36
CA SER A 261 7.98 -10.60 -3.81
C SER A 261 7.79 -9.13 -3.42
N GLN A 262 6.70 -8.51 -3.87
CA GLN A 262 6.30 -7.18 -3.39
C GLN A 262 6.05 -7.17 -1.86
N GLY A 263 6.09 -8.32 -1.19
CA GLY A 263 5.96 -8.47 0.25
C GLY A 263 7.08 -7.81 1.06
N SER A 264 8.28 -7.59 0.50
CA SER A 264 9.34 -6.85 1.22
C SER A 264 9.11 -5.33 1.28
N LEU A 265 8.06 -4.80 0.64
CA LEU A 265 7.72 -3.37 0.63
C LEU A 265 6.68 -2.98 1.70
N MET A 266 6.32 -3.88 2.61
CA MET A 266 5.29 -3.65 3.61
C MET A 266 5.89 -3.41 4.99
N GLU A 267 6.37 -2.18 5.23
CA GLU A 267 6.55 -1.65 6.60
C GLU A 267 5.21 -1.52 7.35
N ASP A 268 4.08 -1.79 6.69
CA ASP A 268 2.69 -1.74 7.19
C ASP A 268 1.93 -3.06 6.90
N LEU A 269 2.61 -4.22 6.82
CA LEU A 269 1.94 -5.54 6.65
C LEU A 269 0.94 -5.81 7.77
N ASP A 270 1.36 -5.54 8.99
CA ASP A 270 0.53 -5.68 10.19
C ASP A 270 -0.72 -4.78 10.09
N ASN A 271 -0.58 -3.54 9.62
CA ASN A 271 -1.71 -2.62 9.49
C ASN A 271 -2.66 -3.02 8.35
N LEU A 272 -2.15 -3.57 7.25
CA LEU A 272 -3.01 -4.07 6.17
C LEU A 272 -3.77 -5.34 6.60
N ILE A 273 -3.11 -6.24 7.33
CA ILE A 273 -3.73 -7.45 7.89
C ILE A 273 -4.78 -7.07 8.95
N LEU A 274 -4.48 -6.10 9.83
CA LEU A 274 -5.43 -5.62 10.84
C LEU A 274 -6.63 -4.90 10.23
N GLU A 275 -6.44 -4.16 9.15
CA GLU A 275 -7.54 -3.53 8.40
C GLU A 275 -8.41 -4.58 7.67
N ASP A 276 -7.80 -5.57 7.01
CA ASP A 276 -8.53 -6.65 6.33
C ASP A 276 -9.31 -7.54 7.33
N LEU A 277 -8.73 -7.87 8.49
CA LEU A 277 -9.42 -8.63 9.56
C LEU A 277 -10.58 -7.85 10.20
N LYS A 278 -10.48 -6.51 10.25
CA LYS A 278 -11.54 -5.66 10.78
C LYS A 278 -12.72 -5.57 9.80
N GLU A 279 -12.45 -5.50 8.49
CA GLU A 279 -13.50 -5.53 7.47
C GLU A 279 -14.24 -6.90 7.46
N GLU A 280 -13.55 -8.03 7.64
CA GLU A 280 -14.20 -9.35 7.77
C GLU A 280 -15.13 -9.45 9.00
N ALA A 281 -14.72 -8.87 10.14
CA ALA A 281 -15.57 -8.83 11.34
C ALA A 281 -16.80 -7.92 11.19
N GLU A 282 -16.68 -6.80 10.47
CA GLU A 282 -17.80 -5.89 10.18
C GLU A 282 -18.79 -6.49 9.16
N GLU A 283 -18.35 -7.40 8.28
CA GLU A 283 -19.21 -8.16 7.37
C GLU A 283 -19.96 -9.32 8.07
N GLU A 284 -19.37 -9.92 9.10
CA GLU A 284 -20.02 -10.98 9.90
C GLU A 284 -21.03 -10.45 10.93
N GLU A 285 -20.85 -9.23 11.46
CA GLU A 285 -21.84 -8.58 12.35
C GLU A 285 -23.01 -7.93 11.60
N GLY A 286 -22.94 -7.86 10.26
CA GLY A 286 -23.95 -7.28 9.38
C GLY A 286 -24.94 -8.27 8.75
N ASN A 287 -24.87 -9.55 9.12
CA ASN A 287 -25.73 -10.63 8.62
C ASN A 287 -26.47 -11.34 9.78
#